data_AF-A0A061HUE9-F1
#
_entry.id   AF-A0A061HUE9-F1
#
_cell.length_a   1.000
_cell.length_b   1.000
_cell.length_c   1.000
_cell.angle_alpha   90.00
_cell.angle_beta   90.00
_cell.angle_gamma   90.00
#
_symmetry.space_group_name_H-M   'P 1'
#
loop_
_entity.id
_entity.type
_entity.pdbx_description
1 polymer ?
#
loop_
_entity_poly.entity_id
_entity_poly.type
_entity_poly.pdbx_seq_one_letter_code
_entity_poly.pdbx_strand_id
1 'polypeptide(L)'
;PEKVYTLSVSGDRLIVGTAGRQVLVWGVRNMGNVQQCRESSLKHQTSCIRAFPNKQGYVLSSIEGRMAVEYLDPSPEVQKKKYIFKCHRLKENNIE
;
A
#
# COMPACT_ATOMS: atom_id res chain seq x y z
N PRO A 1 13.43 9.66 -2.43
CA PRO A 1 11.95 9.77 -2.35
C PRO A 1 11.50 11.13 -2.91
N GLU A 2 10.65 11.14 -3.95
CA GLU A 2 10.13 12.40 -4.52
C GLU A 2 8.90 12.89 -3.74
N LYS A 3 7.69 12.62 -4.25
CA LYS A 3 6.44 13.19 -3.74
C LYS A 3 5.68 12.18 -2.88
N VAL A 4 5.16 12.63 -1.74
CA VAL A 4 4.23 11.84 -0.91
C VAL A 4 2.82 12.01 -1.45
N TYR A 5 2.11 10.90 -1.66
CA TYR A 5 0.69 10.93 -2.07
C TYR A 5 -0.25 10.62 -0.92
N THR A 6 0.15 9.73 -0.02
CA THR A 6 -0.71 9.24 1.05
C THR A 6 0.12 8.65 2.17
N LEU A 7 -0.46 8.63 3.37
CA LEU A 7 0.15 8.02 4.55
C LEU A 7 -0.91 7.41 5.46
N SER A 8 -0.50 6.46 6.29
CA SER A 8 -1.33 5.87 7.34
C SER A 8 -0.45 5.37 8.48
N VAL A 9 -1.00 5.37 9.70
CA VAL A 9 -0.30 4.91 10.90
C VAL A 9 -0.90 3.58 11.35
N SER A 10 -0.03 2.64 11.71
CA SER A 10 -0.37 1.30 12.17
C SER A 10 0.40 0.98 13.45
N GLY A 11 -0.20 1.27 14.62
CA GLY A 11 0.52 1.18 15.88
C GLY A 11 1.68 2.17 15.94
N ASP A 12 2.91 1.66 16.00
CA ASP A 12 4.15 2.45 16.01
C ASP A 12 4.80 2.57 14.63
N ARG A 13 4.13 2.15 13.55
CA ARG A 13 4.64 2.21 12.18
C ARG A 13 3.93 3.28 11.37
N LEU A 14 4.70 4.15 10.72
CA LEU A 14 4.22 5.08 9.70
C LEU A 14 4.43 4.45 8.32
N ILE A 15 3.36 4.33 7.54
CA ILE A 15 3.36 3.78 6.18
C ILE A 15 3.08 4.93 5.22
N VAL A 16 3.97 5.16 4.26
CA VAL A 16 3.87 6.28 3.32
C VAL A 16 3.96 5.76 1.90
N GLY A 17 2.96 6.11 1.08
CA GLY A 17 2.95 5.86 -0.36
C GLY A 17 3.47 7.09 -1.10
N THR A 18 4.50 6.90 -1.92
CA THR A 18 5.16 7.98 -2.66
C THR A 18 5.02 7.81 -4.17
N ALA A 19 5.52 8.79 -4.92
CA ALA A 19 5.79 8.66 -6.34
C ALA A 19 6.67 7.44 -6.66
N GLY A 20 6.59 6.97 -7.90
CA GLY A 20 7.29 5.76 -8.34
C GLY A 20 6.73 4.46 -7.76
N ARG A 21 5.51 4.47 -7.22
CA ARG A 21 4.85 3.29 -6.62
C ARG A 21 5.61 2.72 -5.41
N GLN A 22 6.45 3.51 -4.77
CA GLN A 22 7.18 3.09 -3.58
C GLN A 22 6.31 3.25 -2.33
N VAL A 23 6.41 2.29 -1.42
CA VAL A 23 5.86 2.33 -0.07
C VAL A 23 7.02 2.24 0.90
N LEU A 24 7.12 3.26 1.75
CA LEU A 24 8.15 3.39 2.77
C LEU A 24 7.50 3.21 4.15
N VAL A 25 8.14 2.42 5.01
CA VAL A 25 7.68 2.16 6.37
C VAL A 25 8.74 2.61 7.35
N TRP A 26 8.35 3.43 8.33
CA TRP A 26 9.21 3.86 9.44
C TRP A 26 8.61 3.44 10.77
N GLY A 27 9.48 3.32 11.78
CA GLY A 27 9.05 3.32 13.17
C GLY A 27 8.90 4.76 13.65
N VAL A 28 7.75 5.14 14.18
CA VAL A 28 7.45 6.50 14.66
C VAL A 28 8.40 6.92 15.80
N ARG A 29 8.94 5.94 16.54
CA ARG A 29 9.93 6.16 17.60
C ARG A 29 11.36 6.34 17.08
N ASN A 30 11.64 5.94 15.83
CA ASN A 30 12.95 6.06 15.20
C ASN A 30 12.77 6.41 13.72
N MET A 31 12.44 7.67 13.46
CA MET A 31 12.16 8.18 12.12
C MET A 31 13.43 8.44 11.29
N GLY A 32 14.62 8.34 11.90
CA GLY A 32 15.90 8.58 11.21
C GLY A 32 16.25 7.53 10.16
N ASN A 33 15.65 6.33 10.24
CA ASN A 33 15.91 5.23 9.31
C ASN A 33 14.62 4.61 8.79
N VAL A 34 14.58 4.36 7.48
CA VAL A 34 13.51 3.60 6.83
C VAL A 34 13.63 2.14 7.26
N GLN A 35 12.57 1.57 7.85
CA GLN A 35 12.54 0.17 8.23
C GLN A 35 12.30 -0.75 7.03
N GLN A 36 11.41 -0.34 6.12
CA GLN A 36 11.11 -1.10 4.91
C GLN A 36 10.91 -0.17 3.72
N CYS A 37 11.53 -0.50 2.59
CA CYS A 37 11.28 0.13 1.30
C CYS A 37 10.82 -0.97 0.34
N ARG A 38 9.64 -0.80 -0.25
CA ARG A 38 9.04 -1.79 -1.14
C ARG A 38 8.27 -1.12 -2.27
N GLU A 39 8.11 -1.83 -3.37
CA GLU A 39 7.25 -1.41 -4.46
C GLU A 39 5.81 -1.90 -4.21
N SER A 40 4.83 -1.08 -4.57
CA SER A 40 3.42 -1.44 -4.55
C SER A 40 3.15 -2.60 -5.51
N SER A 41 2.24 -3.48 -5.11
CA SER A 41 1.75 -4.54 -6.01
C SER A 41 0.89 -4.03 -7.17
N LEU A 42 0.53 -2.74 -7.19
CA LEU A 42 -0.26 -2.11 -8.26
C LEU A 42 0.64 -1.52 -9.36
N LYS A 43 0.14 -1.53 -10.59
CA LYS A 43 0.88 -1.05 -11.78
C LYS A 43 0.81 0.47 -11.95
N HIS A 44 -0.22 1.10 -11.37
CA HIS A 44 -0.47 2.53 -11.52
C HIS A 44 -0.21 3.29 -10.23
N GLN A 45 -0.18 4.62 -10.34
CA GLN A 45 0.07 5.54 -9.24
C GLN A 45 -0.82 5.23 -8.03
N THR A 46 -0.20 5.16 -6.86
CA THR A 46 -0.88 5.04 -5.57
C THR A 46 -1.73 6.28 -5.30
N SER A 47 -3.00 6.07 -4.97
CA SER A 47 -3.94 7.13 -4.60
C SER A 47 -4.16 7.22 -3.09
N CYS A 48 -4.28 6.07 -2.41
CA CYS A 48 -4.57 6.04 -0.97
C CYS A 48 -3.97 4.80 -0.30
N ILE A 49 -3.58 4.92 0.97
CA ILE A 49 -3.19 3.82 1.85
C ILE A 49 -3.99 3.88 3.15
N ARG A 50 -4.44 2.73 3.65
CA ARG A 50 -5.06 2.59 4.98
C ARG A 50 -4.52 1.35 5.69
N ALA A 51 -3.97 1.56 6.89
CA ALA A 51 -3.51 0.48 7.75
C ALA A 51 -4.68 -0.39 8.24
N PHE A 52 -4.42 -1.68 8.46
CA PHE A 52 -5.38 -2.54 9.13
C PHE A 52 -5.51 -2.18 10.61
N PRO A 53 -6.71 -2.25 11.20
CA PRO A 53 -6.89 -2.04 12.64
C PRO A 53 -6.05 -3.00 13.51
N ASN A 54 -5.81 -4.23 13.00
CA ASN A 54 -5.02 -5.25 13.69
C ASN A 54 -3.50 -5.09 13.52
N LYS A 55 -3.05 -4.03 12.84
CA LYS A 55 -1.64 -3.67 12.62
C LYS A 55 -0.81 -4.64 11.76
N GLN A 56 -1.41 -5.67 11.17
CA GLN A 56 -0.67 -6.69 10.41
C GLN A 56 -0.27 -6.21 9.00
N GLY A 57 -0.94 -5.18 8.47
CA GLY A 57 -0.84 -4.81 7.07
C GLY A 57 -1.55 -3.51 6.74
N TYR A 58 -1.76 -3.29 5.45
CA TYR A 58 -2.46 -2.13 4.91
C TYR A 58 -3.14 -2.47 3.58
N VAL A 59 -4.18 -1.73 3.25
CA VAL A 59 -4.74 -1.68 1.89
C VAL A 59 -4.17 -0.47 1.17
N LEU A 60 -3.80 -0.66 -0.09
CA LEU A 60 -3.32 0.39 -0.99
C LEU A 60 -4.21 0.43 -2.23
N SER A 61 -4.67 1.61 -2.63
CA SER A 61 -5.42 1.82 -3.88
C SER A 61 -4.60 2.55 -4.93
N SER A 62 -4.90 2.31 -6.20
CA SER A 62 -4.34 3.06 -7.34
C SER A 62 -5.39 3.89 -8.05
N ILE A 63 -4.94 4.78 -8.95
CA ILE A 63 -5.79 5.64 -9.78
C ILE A 63 -6.66 4.87 -10.80
N GLU A 64 -6.31 3.62 -11.13
CA GLU A 64 -7.09 2.75 -12.04
C GLU A 64 -8.25 2.01 -11.33
N GLY A 65 -8.48 2.29 -10.05
CA GLY A 65 -9.58 1.69 -9.29
C GLY A 65 -9.35 0.23 -8.87
N ARG A 66 -8.08 -0.17 -8.68
CA ARG A 66 -7.69 -1.43 -8.04
C ARG A 66 -7.22 -1.18 -6.60
N MET A 67 -7.38 -2.20 -5.77
CA MET A 67 -6.86 -2.23 -4.40
C MET A 67 -5.96 -3.46 -4.20
N ALA A 68 -4.85 -3.27 -3.51
CA ALA A 68 -3.94 -4.32 -3.08
C ALA A 68 -3.99 -4.45 -1.55
N VAL A 69 -4.06 -5.68 -1.07
CA VAL A 69 -3.94 -6.04 0.34
C VAL A 69 -2.50 -6.47 0.59
N GLU A 70 -1.80 -5.73 1.44
CA GLU A 70 -0.38 -5.94 1.74
C GLU A 70 -0.13 -6.12 3.23
N TYR A 71 0.92 -6.88 3.56
CA TYR A 71 1.30 -7.21 4.93
C TYR A 71 2.69 -6.67 5.26
N LEU A 72 2.85 -6.23 6.51
CA LEU A 72 4.08 -5.61 7.01
C LEU A 72 5.14 -6.66 7.41
N ASP A 73 4.72 -7.87 7.74
CA ASP A 73 5.61 -9.00 8.05
C ASP A 73 6.30 -9.49 6.77
N PRO A 74 7.64 -9.45 6.66
CA PRO A 74 8.36 -9.83 5.45
C PRO A 74 8.45 -11.35 5.21
N SER A 75 7.98 -12.20 6.14
CA SER A 75 8.04 -13.66 6.00
C SER A 75 7.35 -14.15 4.71
N PRO A 76 7.97 -15.08 3.96
CA PRO A 76 7.42 -15.58 2.71
C PRO A 76 5.99 -16.14 2.86
N GLU A 77 5.67 -16.78 3.98
CA GLU A 77 4.36 -17.34 4.27
C GLU A 77 3.27 -16.26 4.36
N VAL A 78 3.59 -15.12 4.96
CA VAL A 78 2.65 -13.99 5.07
C VAL A 78 2.58 -13.22 3.75
N GLN A 79 3.71 -13.05 3.05
CA GLN A 79 3.72 -12.36 1.76
C GLN A 79 2.91 -13.10 0.67
N LYS A 80 2.78 -14.44 0.75
CA LYS A 80 1.88 -15.23 -0.12
C LYS A 80 0.40 -14.90 0.07
N LYS A 81 0.01 -14.28 1.19
CA LYS A 81 -1.38 -13.88 1.46
C LYS A 81 -1.77 -12.57 0.78
N LYS A 82 -0.84 -11.89 0.08
CA LYS A 82 -1.17 -10.68 -0.68
C LYS A 82 -2.11 -11.01 -1.82
N TYR A 83 -3.06 -10.10 -2.07
CA TYR A 83 -3.94 -10.20 -3.22
C TYR A 83 -4.38 -8.82 -3.68
N ILE A 84 -4.83 -8.77 -4.93
CA ILE A 84 -5.30 -7.55 -5.59
C ILE A 84 -6.72 -7.80 -6.08
N PHE A 85 -7.59 -6.81 -5.95
CA PHE A 85 -8.94 -6.86 -6.47
C PHE A 85 -9.31 -5.54 -7.14
N LYS A 86 -10.25 -5.60 -8.10
CA LYS A 86 -10.79 -4.43 -8.80
C LYS A 86 -12.00 -3.92 -8.02
N CYS A 87 -12.01 -2.63 -7.72
CA CYS A 87 -13.08 -2.01 -6.92
C CYS A 87 -14.05 -1.23 -7.82
N HIS A 88 -13.49 -0.51 -8.78
CA HIS A 88 -14.29 0.21 -9.77
C HIS A 88 -14.31 -0.60 -11.06
N ARG A 89 -15.46 -1.19 -11.37
CA ARG A 89 -15.74 -1.75 -12.71
C ARG A 89 -16.00 -0.56 -13.63
N LEU A 90 -14.97 -0.10 -14.35
CA LEU A 90 -15.21 0.67 -15.57
C LEU A 90 -16.01 -0.24 -16.50
N LYS A 91 -17.24 0.17 -16.84
CA LYS A 91 -17.96 -0.39 -17.99
C LYS A 91 -17.18 0.05 -19.21
N GLU A 92 -16.37 -0.83 -19.78
CA GLU A 92 -15.88 -0.64 -21.13
C GLU A 92 -17.10 -0.70 -22.05
N ASN A 93 -17.59 0.47 -22.46
CA ASN A 93 -18.57 0.66 -23.54
C ASN A 93 -19.78 -0.31 -23.58
N ASN A 94 -20.68 -0.30 -22.59
CA ASN A 94 -22.04 -0.86 -22.72
C ASN A 94 -22.15 -2.23 -23.44
N ILE A 95 -21.41 -3.25 -23.03
CA ILE A 95 -21.73 -4.62 -23.44
C ILE A 95 -21.86 -5.46 -22.17
N GLU A 96 -23.10 -5.86 -21.90
CA GLU A 96 -23.49 -6.91 -20.93
C GLU A 96 -23.08 -8.30 -21.43
#